data_AF-A0A382I0K3-F1
#
_entry.id   AF-A0A382I0K3-F1
#
_cell.length_a   1.000
_cell.length_b   1.000
_cell.length_c   1.000
_cell.angle_alpha   90.00
_cell.angle_beta   90.00
_cell.angle_gamma   90.00
#
_symmetry.space_group_name_H-M   'P 1'
#
loop_
_entity.id
_entity.type
_entity.pdbx_description
1 polymer ?
#
loop_
_entity_poly.entity_id
_entity_poly.type
_entity_poly.pdbx_seq_one_letter_code
_entity_poly.pdbx_strand_id
1 'polypeptide(L)'
;MFGVGGREEAHNWPHHLGKLTNRKVVNEGKNGVGSFYMINKVYELVDRYKDKDCVVMVMWSGLHRYDMIWNDQWIHSGMSETGREGFRLNHQRYMYDDQNAYYHTILNMLNVQNFLKQKNIKYLFLTHKDILSEFYGKYKKINYLEKCIDWDNFYFHAGFKGCSEWCIENGLELDDTNHPYPEGYKKYAEHLHDKLKTKVF
;
A
#
# COMPACT_ATOMS: atom_id res chain seq x y z
N MET A 1 9.61 7.75 8.87
CA MET A 1 8.40 7.44 8.09
C MET A 1 8.78 6.41 7.05
N PHE A 2 8.13 5.26 7.03
CA PHE A 2 8.32 4.28 5.96
C PHE A 2 7.27 4.52 4.89
N GLY A 3 7.71 4.89 3.69
CA GLY A 3 6.87 5.00 2.51
C GLY A 3 7.07 3.79 1.61
N VAL A 4 6.09 3.49 0.77
CA VAL A 4 6.21 2.51 -0.31
C VAL A 4 5.75 3.21 -1.61
N GLY A 5 6.63 4.05 -2.19
CA GLY A 5 6.61 4.64 -3.53
C GLY A 5 8.01 4.63 -4.20
N GLY A 6 8.11 4.86 -5.52
CA GLY A 6 9.33 4.64 -6.32
C GLY A 6 10.60 5.42 -5.90
N ARG A 7 11.75 4.95 -6.41
CA ARG A 7 13.14 5.33 -6.04
C ARG A 7 13.62 6.75 -6.38
N GLU A 8 12.79 7.67 -6.85
CA GLU A 8 13.24 9.04 -7.14
C GLU A 8 12.95 9.99 -5.99
N GLU A 9 14.01 10.58 -5.43
CA GLU A 9 14.03 11.42 -4.23
C GLU A 9 13.24 12.75 -4.30
N ALA A 10 12.39 12.99 -5.31
CA ALA A 10 11.77 14.31 -5.47
C ALA A 10 10.28 14.32 -5.87
N HIS A 11 9.66 13.19 -6.19
CA HIS A 11 8.39 13.22 -6.94
C HIS A 11 7.30 12.28 -6.41
N ASN A 12 7.34 11.90 -5.13
CA ASN A 12 6.29 11.05 -4.54
C ASN A 12 5.80 11.60 -3.18
N TRP A 13 4.56 11.26 -2.83
CA TRP A 13 3.91 11.79 -1.63
C TRP A 13 4.65 11.47 -0.32
N PRO A 14 5.31 10.29 -0.12
CA PRO A 14 6.02 10.03 1.12
C PRO A 14 7.16 11.02 1.36
N HIS A 15 7.90 11.39 0.31
CA HIS A 15 9.00 12.33 0.42
C HIS A 15 8.51 13.74 0.79
N HIS A 16 7.44 14.23 0.13
CA HIS A 16 6.82 15.50 0.49
C HIS A 16 6.29 15.50 1.92
N LEU A 17 5.64 14.41 2.34
CA LEU A 17 5.11 14.28 3.70
C LEU A 17 6.24 14.22 4.76
N GLY A 18 7.36 13.58 4.43
CA GLY A 18 8.56 13.58 5.26
C GLY A 18 9.10 14.99 5.54
N LYS A 19 9.13 15.85 4.51
CA LYS A 19 9.51 17.27 4.68
C LYS A 19 8.53 18.01 5.58
N LEU A 20 7.22 17.85 5.35
CA LEU A 20 6.17 18.51 6.14
C LEU A 20 6.18 18.09 7.61
N THR A 21 6.54 16.84 7.89
CA THR A 21 6.57 16.27 9.24
C THR A 21 7.95 16.30 9.91
N ASN A 22 8.96 16.88 9.26
CA ASN A 22 10.37 16.86 9.69
C ASN A 22 10.87 15.45 10.04
N ARG A 23 10.53 14.45 9.21
CA ARG A 23 10.89 13.04 9.41
C ARG A 23 11.70 12.51 8.25
N LYS A 24 12.73 11.71 8.55
CA LYS A 24 13.44 10.93 7.53
C LYS A 24 12.50 9.88 6.93
N VAL A 25 12.50 9.81 5.60
CA VAL A 25 11.73 8.84 4.83
C VAL A 25 12.64 7.71 4.40
N VAL A 26 12.19 6.47 4.61
CA VAL A 26 12.79 5.28 4.00
C VAL A 26 11.72 4.70 3.09
N ASN A 27 12.00 4.63 1.80
CA ASN A 27 11.00 4.33 0.80
C ASN A 27 11.31 3.02 0.05
N GLU A 28 10.50 1.98 0.27
CA GLU A 28 10.67 0.65 -0.35
C GLU A 28 9.61 0.34 -1.41
N GLY A 29 8.99 1.39 -1.96
CA GLY A 29 7.99 1.24 -3.01
C GLY A 29 8.56 0.80 -4.32
N LYS A 30 7.80 -0.09 -4.96
CA LYS A 30 8.15 -0.63 -6.25
C LYS A 30 6.89 -0.83 -7.07
N ASN A 31 6.98 -0.48 -8.35
CA ASN A 31 5.87 -0.65 -9.27
C ASN A 31 5.59 -2.14 -9.51
N GLY A 32 4.32 -2.52 -9.65
CA GLY A 32 3.90 -3.87 -10.03
C GLY A 32 4.06 -4.96 -8.96
N VAL A 33 4.41 -4.61 -7.72
CA VAL A 33 4.53 -5.58 -6.62
C VAL A 33 3.18 -5.87 -5.95
N GLY A 34 3.00 -7.09 -5.47
CA GLY A 34 1.82 -7.50 -4.72
C GLY A 34 1.93 -7.28 -3.21
N SER A 35 0.82 -7.62 -2.55
CA SER A 35 0.68 -7.46 -1.10
C SER A 35 1.66 -8.33 -0.30
N PHE A 36 2.13 -9.45 -0.87
CA PHE A 36 3.09 -10.35 -0.21
C PHE A 36 4.50 -9.76 -0.17
N TYR A 37 4.95 -9.07 -1.22
CA TYR A 37 6.18 -8.30 -1.17
C TYR A 37 6.08 -7.17 -0.14
N MET A 38 4.97 -6.41 -0.17
CA MET A 38 4.78 -5.24 0.69
C MET A 38 4.87 -5.59 2.18
N ILE A 39 4.21 -6.67 2.61
CA ILE A 39 4.26 -7.11 4.01
C ILE A 39 5.66 -7.51 4.46
N ASN A 40 6.39 -8.26 3.62
CA ASN A 40 7.76 -8.66 3.95
C ASN A 40 8.69 -7.44 4.04
N LYS A 41 8.50 -6.43 3.20
CA LYS A 41 9.24 -5.16 3.34
C LYS A 41 8.92 -4.42 4.62
N VAL A 42 7.67 -4.44 5.10
CA VAL A 42 7.36 -3.90 6.43
C VAL A 42 8.13 -4.66 7.51
N TYR A 43 8.16 -5.99 7.47
CA TYR A 43 8.87 -6.80 8.45
C TYR A 43 10.38 -6.53 8.45
N GLU A 44 11.00 -6.53 7.27
CA GLU A 44 12.42 -6.22 7.09
C GLU A 44 12.76 -4.82 7.62
N LEU A 45 11.94 -3.82 7.30
CA LEU A 45 12.18 -2.44 7.74
C LEU A 45 12.02 -2.28 9.25
N VAL A 46 10.97 -2.87 9.83
CA VAL A 46 10.77 -2.83 11.29
C VAL A 46 11.91 -3.49 12.03
N ASP A 47 12.43 -4.63 11.54
CA ASP A 47 13.60 -5.26 12.16
C ASP A 47 14.86 -4.40 12.02
N ARG A 48 15.14 -3.90 10.81
CA ARG A 48 16.30 -3.03 10.51
C ARG A 48 16.33 -1.76 11.36
N TYR A 49 15.15 -1.22 11.68
CA TYR A 49 15.00 0.04 12.41
C TYR A 49 14.35 -0.13 13.79
N LYS A 50 14.45 -1.31 14.40
CA LYS A 50 13.79 -1.66 15.67
C LYS A 50 14.08 -0.73 16.84
N ASP A 51 15.24 -0.05 16.83
CA ASP A 51 15.67 0.89 17.88
C ASP A 51 15.36 2.36 17.55
N LYS A 52 14.50 2.61 16.54
CA LYS A 52 14.13 3.97 16.10
C LYS A 52 12.64 4.22 16.32
N ASP A 53 12.32 5.43 16.77
CA ASP A 53 10.94 5.92 16.71
C ASP A 53 10.51 6.05 15.25
N CYS A 54 9.48 5.31 14.88
CA CYS A 54 9.05 5.22 13.50
C CYS A 54 7.54 5.12 13.36
N VAL A 55 7.08 5.65 12.22
CA VAL A 55 5.73 5.48 11.71
C VAL A 55 5.82 4.69 10.42
N VAL A 56 5.05 3.62 10.32
CA VAL A 56 4.94 2.79 9.10
C VAL A 56 3.72 3.23 8.30
N MET A 57 3.91 3.54 7.01
CA MET A 57 2.79 3.85 6.11
C MET A 57 2.78 2.86 4.95
N VAL A 58 1.60 2.29 4.66
CA VAL A 58 1.43 1.30 3.58
C VAL A 58 0.32 1.76 2.65
N MET A 59 0.63 1.91 1.36
CA MET A 59 -0.36 2.28 0.33
C MET A 59 -0.69 1.07 -0.54
N TRP A 60 -1.93 0.58 -0.43
CA TRP A 60 -2.45 -0.57 -1.19
C TRP A 60 -3.02 -0.12 -2.53
N SER A 61 -2.73 -0.82 -3.64
CA SER A 61 -3.11 -0.33 -4.98
C SER A 61 -3.65 -1.37 -5.97
N GLY A 62 -3.73 -2.64 -5.60
CA GLY A 62 -4.34 -3.67 -6.44
C GLY A 62 -4.36 -5.04 -5.76
N LEU A 63 -5.43 -5.81 -6.01
CA LEU A 63 -5.67 -7.11 -5.37
C LEU A 63 -5.00 -8.27 -6.11
N HIS A 64 -4.95 -8.21 -7.44
CA HIS A 64 -4.56 -9.32 -8.32
C HIS A 64 -3.06 -9.35 -8.61
N ARG A 65 -2.24 -9.10 -7.57
CA ARG A 65 -0.79 -9.18 -7.68
C ARG A 65 -0.25 -10.19 -6.68
N TYR A 66 0.58 -11.08 -7.19
CA TYR A 66 1.20 -12.15 -6.43
C TYR A 66 2.70 -12.02 -6.51
N ASP A 67 3.35 -12.22 -5.37
CA ASP A 67 4.80 -12.25 -5.27
C ASP A 67 5.24 -13.57 -4.66
N MET A 68 6.46 -13.96 -4.98
CA MET A 68 7.13 -15.06 -4.30
C MET A 68 8.63 -14.80 -4.20
N ILE A 69 9.28 -15.57 -3.34
CA ILE A 69 10.74 -15.62 -3.25
C ILE A 69 11.19 -16.94 -3.90
N TRP A 70 12.16 -16.87 -4.81
CA TRP A 70 12.79 -18.03 -5.43
C TRP A 70 14.29 -17.77 -5.60
N ASN A 71 15.12 -18.70 -5.13
CA ASN A 71 16.58 -18.56 -5.13
C ASN A 71 17.03 -17.22 -4.50
N ASP A 72 16.46 -16.87 -3.35
CA ASP A 72 16.67 -15.58 -2.65
C ASP A 72 16.36 -14.32 -3.45
N GLN A 73 15.59 -14.43 -4.54
CA GLN A 73 15.17 -13.31 -5.36
C GLN A 73 13.65 -13.13 -5.34
N TRP A 74 13.21 -11.88 -5.34
CA TRP A 74 11.79 -11.53 -5.47
C TRP A 74 11.31 -11.68 -6.92
N ILE A 75 10.16 -12.32 -7.08
CA ILE A 75 9.44 -12.45 -8.34
C ILE A 75 8.07 -11.82 -8.15
N HIS A 76 7.65 -10.97 -9.11
CA HIS A 76 6.41 -10.21 -9.07
C HIS A 76 5.54 -10.51 -10.29
N SER A 77 4.21 -10.60 -10.12
CA SER A 77 3.29 -10.82 -11.24
C SER A 77 2.88 -9.55 -11.98
N GLY A 78 3.01 -8.36 -11.35
CA GLY A 78 2.50 -7.11 -11.91
C GLY A 78 3.44 -6.39 -12.88
N MET A 79 4.67 -6.88 -13.07
CA MET A 79 5.63 -6.42 -14.08
C MET A 79 6.86 -7.34 -14.07
N SER A 80 7.00 -8.22 -15.08
CA SER A 80 8.24 -8.99 -15.24
C SER A 80 8.85 -8.74 -16.61
N GLU A 81 10.09 -8.21 -16.64
CA GLU A 81 10.99 -8.30 -17.80
C GLU A 81 11.35 -9.77 -18.13
N THR A 82 11.17 -10.69 -17.17
CA THR A 82 11.62 -12.08 -17.27
C THR A 82 10.53 -13.09 -17.62
N GLY A 83 9.37 -12.63 -18.11
CA GLY A 83 8.44 -13.44 -18.90
C GLY A 83 8.22 -14.89 -18.42
N ARG A 84 8.01 -15.14 -17.12
CA ARG A 84 7.66 -16.50 -16.69
C ARG A 84 6.21 -16.76 -16.99
N GLU A 85 5.94 -17.10 -18.23
CA GLU A 85 4.62 -17.48 -18.75
C GLU A 85 3.97 -18.56 -17.87
N GLY A 86 4.76 -19.49 -17.31
CA GLY A 86 4.27 -20.47 -16.32
C GLY A 86 3.83 -19.88 -14.97
N PHE A 87 4.49 -18.81 -14.49
CA PHE A 87 4.07 -18.07 -13.29
C PHE A 87 2.81 -17.25 -13.57
N ARG A 88 2.71 -16.64 -14.77
CA ARG A 88 1.51 -15.95 -15.25
C ARG A 88 0.32 -16.89 -15.39
N LEU A 89 0.50 -18.09 -15.95
CA LEU A 89 -0.54 -19.11 -16.13
C LEU A 89 -1.03 -19.70 -14.79
N ASN A 90 -0.12 -20.01 -13.86
CA ASN A 90 -0.50 -20.45 -12.51
C ASN A 90 -1.18 -19.34 -11.71
N HIS A 91 -0.71 -18.09 -11.83
CA HIS A 91 -1.37 -16.91 -11.27
C HIS A 91 -2.77 -16.71 -11.85
N GLN A 92 -2.94 -16.80 -13.17
CA GLN A 92 -4.24 -16.71 -13.84
C GLN A 92 -5.21 -17.81 -13.39
N ARG A 93 -4.72 -19.00 -13.04
CA ARG A 93 -5.58 -20.11 -12.63
C ARG A 93 -6.09 -20.01 -11.19
N TYR A 94 -5.33 -19.42 -10.26
CA TYR A 94 -5.64 -19.46 -8.83
C TYR A 94 -5.87 -18.08 -8.18
N MET A 95 -5.38 -16.99 -8.77
CA MET A 95 -5.41 -15.63 -8.18
C MET A 95 -6.24 -14.61 -8.99
N TYR A 96 -6.74 -14.99 -10.17
CA TYR A 96 -7.72 -14.18 -10.92
C TYR A 96 -9.16 -14.37 -10.45
N ASP A 97 -9.39 -15.26 -9.49
CA ASP A 97 -10.65 -15.27 -8.76
C ASP A 97 -10.67 -14.08 -7.78
N ASP A 98 -11.60 -13.15 -8.00
CA ASP A 98 -11.74 -11.93 -7.22
C ASP A 98 -11.89 -12.21 -5.73
N GLN A 99 -12.59 -13.29 -5.37
CA GLN A 99 -12.75 -13.68 -3.98
C GLN A 99 -11.41 -14.07 -3.34
N ASN A 100 -10.61 -14.89 -4.01
CA ASN A 100 -9.28 -15.27 -3.51
C ASN A 100 -8.30 -14.08 -3.48
N ALA A 101 -8.27 -13.25 -4.51
CA ALA A 101 -7.43 -12.05 -4.53
C ALA A 101 -7.77 -11.08 -3.38
N TYR A 102 -9.07 -10.88 -3.13
CA TYR A 102 -9.54 -10.09 -2.01
C TYR A 102 -9.20 -10.74 -0.67
N TYR A 103 -9.44 -12.05 -0.51
CA TYR A 103 -9.11 -12.81 0.70
C TYR A 103 -7.64 -12.65 1.10
N HIS A 104 -6.73 -12.86 0.15
CA HIS A 104 -5.30 -12.72 0.38
C HIS A 104 -4.90 -11.28 0.71
N THR A 105 -5.53 -10.30 0.08
CA THR A 105 -5.26 -8.89 0.39
C THR A 105 -5.69 -8.54 1.81
N ILE A 106 -6.90 -8.92 2.22
CA ILE A 106 -7.38 -8.70 3.59
C ILE A 106 -6.50 -9.41 4.62
N LEU A 107 -6.09 -10.66 4.36
CA LEU A 107 -5.14 -11.36 5.23
C LEU A 107 -3.80 -10.63 5.34
N ASN A 108 -3.25 -10.12 4.24
CA ASN A 108 -1.99 -9.37 4.27
C ASN A 108 -2.13 -8.05 5.05
N MET A 109 -3.25 -7.34 4.89
CA MET A 109 -3.54 -6.13 5.70
C MET A 109 -3.59 -6.47 7.20
N LEU A 110 -4.30 -7.55 7.58
CA LEU A 110 -4.37 -8.01 8.97
C LEU A 110 -3.00 -8.41 9.53
N ASN A 111 -2.18 -9.11 8.74
CA ASN A 111 -0.86 -9.55 9.17
C ASN A 111 0.08 -8.35 9.41
N VAL A 112 0.04 -7.31 8.58
CA VAL A 112 0.80 -6.07 8.82
C VAL A 112 0.26 -5.37 10.08
N GLN A 113 -1.05 -5.18 10.17
CA GLN A 113 -1.71 -4.54 11.31
C GLN A 113 -1.32 -5.21 12.63
N ASN A 114 -1.49 -6.53 12.72
CA ASN A 114 -1.28 -7.28 13.95
C ASN A 114 0.19 -7.27 14.37
N PHE A 115 1.10 -7.38 13.39
CA PHE A 115 2.53 -7.27 13.65
C PHE A 115 2.91 -5.88 14.19
N LEU A 116 2.41 -4.80 13.58
CA LEU A 116 2.71 -3.43 14.02
C LEU A 116 2.09 -3.13 15.40
N LYS A 117 0.87 -3.59 15.65
CA LYS A 117 0.22 -3.52 16.98
C LYS A 117 1.03 -4.27 18.04
N GLN A 118 1.47 -5.49 17.75
CA GLN A 118 2.28 -6.28 18.69
C GLN A 118 3.62 -5.59 19.03
N LYS A 119 4.19 -4.85 18.07
CA LYS A 119 5.43 -4.09 18.25
C LYS A 119 5.21 -2.68 18.81
N ASN A 120 3.96 -2.28 19.07
CA ASN A 120 3.58 -0.93 19.48
C ASN A 120 4.10 0.16 18.52
N ILE A 121 4.05 -0.12 17.21
CA ILE A 121 4.50 0.82 16.17
C ILE A 121 3.27 1.53 15.61
N LYS A 122 3.33 2.88 15.57
CA LYS A 122 2.30 3.69 14.93
C LYS A 122 2.28 3.43 13.43
N TYR A 123 1.08 3.30 12.85
CA TYR A 123 0.96 3.02 11.43
C TYR A 123 -0.25 3.69 10.80
N LEU A 124 -0.19 3.86 9.49
CA LEU A 124 -1.31 4.29 8.68
C LEU A 124 -1.36 3.49 7.37
N PHE A 125 -2.52 2.94 7.07
CA PHE A 125 -2.80 2.35 5.78
C PHE A 125 -3.53 3.34 4.88
N LEU A 126 -3.20 3.27 3.61
CA LEU A 126 -3.68 4.15 2.54
C LEU A 126 -4.09 3.28 1.37
N THR A 127 -4.86 3.83 0.45
CA THR A 127 -5.06 3.25 -0.87
C THR A 127 -4.61 4.21 -1.96
N HIS A 128 -4.02 3.67 -3.02
CA HIS A 128 -3.73 4.46 -4.23
C HIS A 128 -5.01 4.81 -4.96
N LYS A 129 -5.92 3.83 -5.06
CA LYS A 129 -7.23 3.94 -5.70
C LYS A 129 -8.27 3.18 -4.88
N ASP A 130 -9.54 3.31 -5.20
CA ASP A 130 -10.57 2.45 -4.62
C ASP A 130 -10.33 0.98 -5.07
N ILE A 131 -9.92 0.15 -4.10
CA ILE A 131 -9.71 -1.29 -4.28
C ILE A 131 -10.65 -2.13 -3.40
N LEU A 132 -11.58 -1.48 -2.68
CA LEU A 132 -12.36 -2.13 -1.63
C LEU A 132 -13.87 -2.07 -1.89
N SER A 133 -14.40 -1.00 -2.49
CA SER A 133 -15.85 -0.80 -2.62
C SER A 133 -16.57 -1.93 -3.36
N GLU A 134 -15.93 -2.52 -4.38
CA GLU A 134 -16.51 -3.64 -5.11
C GLU A 134 -16.62 -4.92 -4.26
N PHE A 135 -15.72 -5.10 -3.28
CA PHE A 135 -15.53 -6.38 -2.60
C PHE A 135 -15.98 -6.39 -1.14
N TYR A 136 -16.00 -5.23 -0.50
CA TYR A 136 -16.33 -5.09 0.92
C TYR A 136 -17.75 -5.60 1.21
N GLY A 137 -17.85 -6.63 2.05
CA GLY A 137 -19.10 -7.30 2.39
C GLY A 137 -19.69 -8.20 1.29
N LYS A 138 -19.08 -8.26 0.10
CA LYS A 138 -19.53 -9.08 -1.04
C LYS A 138 -19.40 -10.57 -0.74
N TYR A 139 -18.30 -10.99 -0.14
CA TYR A 139 -17.97 -12.41 0.05
C TYR A 139 -18.19 -12.88 1.49
N LYS A 140 -19.31 -13.57 1.75
CA LYS A 140 -19.68 -14.10 3.08
C LYS A 140 -18.55 -14.85 3.81
N LYS A 141 -17.68 -15.54 3.07
CA LYS A 141 -16.53 -16.29 3.63
C LYS A 141 -15.38 -15.40 4.11
N ILE A 142 -15.38 -14.11 3.79
CA ILE A 142 -14.31 -13.15 4.10
C ILE A 142 -14.77 -12.12 5.13
N ASN A 143 -16.08 -11.88 5.27
CA ASN A 143 -16.66 -10.89 6.19
C ASN A 143 -16.14 -10.98 7.63
N TYR A 144 -15.72 -12.15 8.11
CA TYR A 144 -15.16 -12.26 9.45
C TYR A 144 -13.78 -11.59 9.57
N LEU A 145 -12.98 -11.62 8.51
CA LEU A 145 -11.68 -10.96 8.43
C LEU A 145 -11.83 -9.44 8.26
N GLU A 146 -12.81 -8.99 7.46
CA GLU A 146 -13.11 -7.55 7.29
C GLU A 146 -13.42 -6.88 8.63
N LYS A 147 -14.13 -7.57 9.52
CA LYS A 147 -14.45 -7.10 10.88
C LYS A 147 -13.23 -6.99 11.80
N CYS A 148 -12.14 -7.67 11.45
CA CYS A 148 -10.89 -7.61 12.21
C CYS A 148 -9.96 -6.47 11.76
N ILE A 149 -10.23 -5.87 10.60
CA ILE A 149 -9.45 -4.73 10.12
C ILE A 149 -9.74 -3.52 11.00
N ASP A 150 -8.66 -2.87 11.44
CA ASP A 150 -8.70 -1.60 12.13
C ASP A 150 -8.83 -0.47 11.10
N TRP A 151 -10.07 -0.23 10.68
CA TRP A 151 -10.40 0.82 9.70
C TRP A 151 -10.05 2.22 10.20
N ASP A 152 -9.90 2.43 11.51
CA ASP A 152 -9.46 3.72 12.04
C ASP A 152 -7.99 4.00 11.69
N ASN A 153 -7.17 2.98 11.48
CA ASN A 153 -5.80 3.15 10.97
C ASN A 153 -5.72 3.14 9.44
N PHE A 154 -6.84 3.28 8.74
CA PHE A 154 -6.86 3.66 7.34
C PHE A 154 -7.16 5.15 7.18
N TYR A 155 -6.57 5.74 6.14
CA TYR A 155 -7.03 6.99 5.60
C TYR A 155 -7.60 6.75 4.20
N PHE A 156 -8.87 7.12 4.04
CA PHE A 156 -9.57 7.20 2.77
C PHE A 156 -10.06 8.64 2.57
N HIS A 157 -10.04 9.13 1.33
CA HIS A 157 -10.52 10.48 1.05
C HIS A 157 -12.04 10.61 1.20
N ALA A 158 -12.77 9.71 0.56
CA ALA A 158 -14.23 9.66 0.57
C ALA A 158 -14.71 8.23 0.26
N GLY A 159 -15.39 7.58 1.20
CA GLY A 159 -15.65 6.14 1.09
C GLY A 159 -14.33 5.36 1.14
N PHE A 160 -14.08 4.47 0.17
CA PHE A 160 -12.79 3.77 0.01
C PHE A 160 -11.84 4.41 -1.03
N LYS A 161 -12.17 5.60 -1.52
CA LYS A 161 -11.34 6.35 -2.47
C LYS A 161 -9.97 6.71 -1.91
N GLY A 162 -8.95 6.58 -2.76
CA GLY A 162 -7.55 6.75 -2.43
C GLY A 162 -6.93 8.03 -2.98
N CYS A 163 -5.62 7.98 -3.16
CA CYS A 163 -4.79 9.08 -3.68
C CYS A 163 -5.21 9.55 -5.08
N SER A 164 -5.42 8.63 -6.02
CA SER A 164 -5.75 8.95 -7.41
C SER A 164 -7.10 9.64 -7.53
N GLU A 165 -8.14 9.12 -6.87
CA GLU A 165 -9.46 9.78 -6.90
C GLU A 165 -9.41 11.14 -6.24
N TRP A 166 -8.67 11.30 -5.12
CA TRP A 166 -8.47 12.62 -4.53
C TRP A 166 -7.83 13.61 -5.50
N CYS A 167 -6.79 13.17 -6.23
CA CYS A 167 -6.12 14.02 -7.22
C CYS A 167 -7.10 14.46 -8.32
N ILE A 168 -7.83 13.51 -8.92
CA ILE A 168 -8.81 13.78 -9.97
C ILE A 168 -9.88 14.77 -9.48
N GLU A 169 -10.44 14.54 -8.29
CA GLU A 169 -11.50 15.38 -7.71
C GLU A 169 -11.02 16.80 -7.36
N ASN A 170 -9.71 17.02 -7.26
CA ASN A 170 -9.08 18.32 -7.03
C ASN A 170 -8.43 18.92 -8.30
N GLY A 171 -8.81 18.42 -9.48
CA GLY A 171 -8.35 18.95 -10.77
C GLY A 171 -6.88 18.69 -11.07
N LEU A 172 -6.32 17.61 -10.51
CA LEU A 172 -4.93 17.20 -10.73
C LEU A 172 -4.88 16.03 -11.71
N GLU A 173 -3.98 16.13 -12.67
CA GLU A 173 -3.82 15.13 -13.72
C GLU A 173 -3.04 13.91 -13.22
N LEU A 174 -3.37 12.76 -13.81
CA LEU A 174 -2.62 11.52 -13.68
C LEU A 174 -1.82 11.27 -14.96
N ASP A 175 -0.70 10.56 -14.83
CA ASP A 175 0.05 10.03 -15.97
C ASP A 175 -0.68 8.86 -16.66
N ASP A 176 -0.09 8.38 -17.75
CA ASP A 176 -0.58 7.26 -18.56
C ASP A 176 -0.64 5.92 -17.79
N THR A 177 0.02 5.84 -16.63
CA THR A 177 -0.01 4.70 -15.73
C THR A 177 -1.00 4.87 -14.56
N ASN A 178 -1.84 5.91 -14.58
CA ASN A 178 -2.80 6.30 -13.55
C ASN A 178 -2.16 6.68 -12.20
N HIS A 179 -0.94 7.23 -12.22
CA HIS A 179 -0.29 7.83 -11.05
C HIS A 179 -0.38 9.36 -11.11
N PRO A 180 -0.55 10.05 -9.97
CA PRO A 180 -0.47 11.51 -9.97
C PRO A 180 0.87 12.01 -10.50
N TYR A 181 0.85 13.10 -11.25
CA TYR A 181 2.07 13.85 -11.53
C TYR A 181 2.70 14.38 -10.23
N PRO A 182 3.98 14.82 -10.25
CA PRO A 182 4.68 15.28 -9.05
C PRO A 182 3.91 16.35 -8.23
N GLU A 183 3.24 17.29 -8.89
CA GLU A 183 2.41 18.30 -8.22
C GLU A 183 1.20 17.66 -7.50
N GLY A 184 0.60 16.63 -8.09
CA GLY A 184 -0.48 15.88 -7.46
C GLY A 184 -0.01 15.17 -6.19
N TYR A 185 1.14 14.52 -6.23
CA TYR A 185 1.75 13.90 -5.05
C TYR A 185 2.11 14.90 -3.95
N LYS A 186 2.60 16.09 -4.32
CA LYS A 186 2.89 17.16 -3.37
C LYS A 186 1.62 17.63 -2.66
N LYS A 187 0.57 17.97 -3.42
CA LYS A 187 -0.71 18.42 -2.85
C LYS A 187 -1.39 17.33 -2.03
N TYR A 188 -1.28 16.06 -2.44
CA TYR A 188 -1.79 14.95 -1.65
C TYR A 188 -1.02 14.78 -0.33
N ALA A 189 0.30 15.00 -0.32
CA ALA A 189 1.07 15.00 0.91
C ALA A 189 0.69 16.15 1.86
N GLU A 190 0.43 17.35 1.33
CA GLU A 190 -0.10 18.49 2.10
C GLU A 190 -1.47 18.14 2.71
N HIS A 191 -2.35 17.52 1.91
CA HIS A 191 -3.64 17.04 2.37
C HIS A 191 -3.53 16.01 3.50
N LEU A 192 -2.69 14.99 3.33
CA LEU A 192 -2.42 13.99 4.36
C LEU A 192 -1.86 14.64 5.62
N HIS A 193 -0.91 15.55 5.48
CA HIS A 193 -0.32 16.26 6.61
C HIS A 193 -1.41 16.97 7.42
N ASP A 194 -2.29 17.73 6.76
CA ASP A 194 -3.38 18.46 7.41
C ASP A 194 -4.40 17.54 8.10
N LYS A 195 -4.72 16.39 7.50
CA LYS A 195 -5.67 15.42 8.08
C LYS A 195 -5.08 14.60 9.23
N LEU A 196 -3.76 14.44 9.28
CA LEU A 196 -3.10 13.51 10.18
C LEU A 196 -2.31 14.17 11.32
N LYS A 197 -2.33 15.52 11.42
CA LYS A 197 -1.60 16.30 12.44
C LYS A 197 -1.81 15.82 13.87
N THR A 198 -2.95 15.21 14.19
CA THR A 198 -3.31 14.78 15.54
C THR A 198 -3.31 13.27 15.73
N LYS A 199 -3.21 12.49 14.65
CA LYS A 199 -3.48 11.03 14.68
C LYS A 199 -2.21 10.19 14.52
N VAL A 200 -1.24 10.67 13.75
CA VAL A 200 -0.08 9.86 13.36
C VAL A 200 1.24 10.54 13.70
N PHE A 201 1.28 11.87 13.68
CA PHE A 201 2.51 12.66 13.70
C PHE A 201 2.78 13.39 14.99
#